data_AF-A0A6C0K2F7-F1
#
_entry.id   AF-A0A6C0K2F7-F1
#
_cell.length_a   1.000
_cell.length_b   1.000
_cell.length_c   1.000
_cell.angle_alpha   90.00
_cell.angle_beta   90.00
_cell.angle_gamma   90.00
#
_symmetry.space_group_name_H-M   'P 1'
#
loop_
_entity.id
_entity.type
_entity.pdbx_description
1 polymer ?
#
loop_
_entity_poly.entity_id
_entity_poly.type
_entity_poly.pdbx_seq_one_letter_code
_entity_poly.pdbx_strand_id
1 'polypeptide(L)'
;MNASQQTIINDSNIKDYALLYCANRNHPDLPDDLRNNIINWDTSRVTNMRALFAGKSFNEPLKWNTSNVTNMSYMFMDCESFNQSLDFNTSNVTNMESMFDGCRNFNQPLDFDTSNVTNMGSMFYGCRKFNQPLDFDTSNVTNMAFMFADCVSFNQSLDFNTSNVINMESMFDGCRNFNQPLDFDTSNVITMEYMFDGADKYKQFKGREGLLKIHESFSNVPAEQPLDHISRYFADENAIIGLAEYLGPEENPTNLVTRGEKVGFTFKRGKKRKARKTRKTKKTRKTRKTRKTRKTRRKT
;
A
#
# COMPACT_ATOMS: atom_id res chain seq x y z
N MET A 1 7.15 46.63 25.51
CA MET A 1 6.78 45.22 25.26
C MET A 1 7.64 44.77 24.08
N ASN A 2 8.66 43.94 24.32
CA ASN A 2 9.33 43.27 23.20
C ASN A 2 8.32 42.28 22.63
N ALA A 3 7.93 42.44 21.37
CA ALA A 3 7.29 41.35 20.66
C ALA A 3 8.28 40.18 20.67
N SER A 4 7.95 39.09 21.35
CA SER A 4 8.70 37.84 21.20
C SER A 4 8.67 37.50 19.71
N GLN A 5 9.85 37.46 19.08
CA GLN A 5 9.93 37.06 17.68
C GLN A 5 9.32 35.66 17.55
N GLN A 6 8.44 35.49 16.57
CA GLN A 6 7.85 34.19 16.25
C GLN A 6 8.98 33.21 15.92
N THR A 7 8.87 31.98 16.44
CA THR A 7 9.84 30.92 16.15
C THR A 7 9.89 30.67 14.65
N ILE A 8 11.10 30.70 14.09
CA ILE A 8 11.32 30.39 12.68
C ILE A 8 11.31 28.88 12.52
N ILE A 9 10.37 28.36 11.73
CA ILE A 9 10.33 26.95 11.33
C ILE A 9 10.96 26.82 9.94
N ASN A 10 11.86 25.85 9.78
CA ASN A 10 12.52 25.52 8.53
C ASN A 10 12.94 24.04 8.53
N ASP A 11 13.61 23.59 7.46
CA ASP A 11 13.98 22.18 7.29
C ASP A 11 14.87 21.62 8.41
N SER A 12 15.63 22.47 9.12
CA SER A 12 16.53 22.02 10.19
C SER A 12 15.83 21.72 11.51
N ASN A 13 14.57 22.14 11.70
CA ASN A 13 13.90 22.05 13.00
C ASN A 13 12.46 21.54 12.95
N ILE A 14 11.78 21.58 11.80
CA ILE A 14 10.36 21.18 11.72
C ILE A 14 10.13 19.73 12.17
N LYS A 15 11.03 18.81 11.84
CA LYS A 15 10.91 17.40 12.21
C LYS A 15 11.01 17.20 13.72
N ASP A 16 11.97 17.87 14.36
CA ASP A 16 12.14 17.80 15.80
C ASP A 16 10.93 18.43 16.51
N TYR A 17 10.46 19.58 16.04
CA TYR A 17 9.27 20.22 16.60
C TYR A 17 8.03 19.35 16.45
N ALA A 18 7.78 18.75 15.28
CA ALA A 18 6.67 17.83 15.06
C ALA A 18 6.75 16.59 15.97
N LEU A 19 7.96 16.03 16.15
CA LEU A 19 8.21 14.91 17.05
C LEU A 19 7.90 15.28 18.51
N LEU A 20 8.42 16.41 18.98
CA LEU A 20 8.19 16.92 20.33
C LEU A 20 6.70 17.19 20.57
N TYR A 21 6.03 17.83 19.60
CA TYR A 21 4.59 18.10 19.68
C TYR A 21 3.76 16.82 19.81
N CYS A 22 4.08 15.80 19.00
CA CYS A 22 3.39 14.51 19.04
C CYS A 22 3.66 13.74 20.36
N ALA A 23 4.84 13.90 20.96
CA ALA A 23 5.17 13.28 22.24
C ALA A 23 4.47 13.99 23.41
N ASN A 24 4.48 15.32 23.41
CA ASN A 24 3.82 16.16 24.39
C ASN A 24 3.59 17.57 23.81
N ARG A 25 2.33 17.98 23.67
CA ARG A 25 1.98 19.29 23.09
C ARG A 25 2.54 20.49 23.87
N ASN A 26 2.93 20.28 25.14
CA ASN A 26 3.55 21.27 26.01
C ASN A 26 4.99 20.86 26.39
N HIS A 27 5.71 20.19 25.48
CA HIS A 27 7.08 19.73 25.72
C HIS A 27 8.01 20.91 26.07
N PRO A 28 8.89 20.80 27.09
CA PRO A 28 9.77 21.89 27.51
C PRO A 28 10.72 22.36 26.40
N ASP A 29 11.20 21.45 25.55
CA ASP A 29 12.10 21.79 24.42
C ASP A 29 11.37 22.32 23.18
N LEU A 30 10.02 22.30 23.17
CA LEU A 30 9.25 22.95 22.12
C LEU A 30 9.13 24.45 22.45
N PRO A 31 9.45 25.37 21.52
CA PRO A 31 9.28 26.80 21.74
C PRO A 31 7.85 27.15 22.17
N ASP A 32 7.72 28.10 23.11
CA ASP A 32 6.44 28.40 23.76
C ASP A 32 5.31 28.74 22.78
N ASP A 33 5.63 29.42 21.67
CA ASP A 33 4.69 29.82 20.63
C ASP A 33 4.25 28.67 19.70
N LEU A 34 4.95 27.53 19.73
CA LEU A 34 4.60 26.33 18.96
C LEU A 34 3.79 25.30 19.78
N ARG A 35 3.65 25.51 21.08
CA ARG A 35 2.96 24.58 21.98
C ARG A 35 1.45 24.61 21.82
N ASN A 36 0.81 23.51 22.19
CA ASN A 36 -0.64 23.26 22.22
C ASN A 36 -1.35 23.30 20.86
N ASN A 37 -0.90 24.11 19.90
CA ASN A 37 -1.59 24.32 18.64
C ASN A 37 -0.65 24.30 17.44
N ILE A 38 -0.66 23.17 16.71
CA ILE A 38 0.14 22.97 15.49
C ILE A 38 -0.48 23.64 14.25
N ILE A 39 -1.76 24.04 14.29
CA ILE A 39 -2.52 24.45 13.11
C ILE A 39 -1.92 25.69 12.41
N ASN A 40 -1.29 26.59 13.17
CA ASN A 40 -0.81 27.91 12.71
C ASN A 40 0.72 28.02 12.67
N TRP A 41 1.43 26.90 12.66
CA TRP A 41 2.88 26.91 12.45
C TRP A 41 3.20 27.54 11.09
N ASP A 42 4.07 28.56 11.07
CA ASP A 42 4.53 29.18 9.83
C ASP A 42 5.58 28.29 9.16
N THR A 43 5.13 27.41 8.27
CA THR A 43 5.98 26.48 7.52
C THR A 43 6.45 27.06 6.18
N SER A 44 6.29 28.36 5.93
CA SER A 44 6.59 28.98 4.62
C SER A 44 8.04 28.82 4.17
N ARG A 45 8.97 28.49 5.07
CA ARG A 45 10.40 28.27 4.79
C ARG A 45 10.80 26.80 4.69
N VAL A 46 9.84 25.88 4.81
CA VAL A 46 10.08 24.43 4.77
C VAL A 46 9.99 23.97 3.32
N THR A 47 10.99 23.22 2.89
CA THR A 47 11.04 22.57 1.58
C THR A 47 10.90 21.05 1.69
N ASN A 48 11.14 20.49 2.87
CA ASN A 48 11.14 19.05 3.11
C ASN A 48 10.23 18.67 4.31
N MET A 49 9.13 17.97 4.01
CA MET A 49 8.18 17.44 5.01
C MET A 49 8.26 15.92 5.14
N ARG A 50 9.42 15.33 4.81
CA ARG A 50 9.61 13.88 4.89
C ARG A 50 9.41 13.35 6.31
N ALA A 51 8.52 12.37 6.45
CA ALA A 51 8.31 11.59 7.67
C ALA A 51 8.01 12.40 8.95
N LEU A 52 7.36 13.57 8.85
CA LEU A 52 7.08 14.42 10.02
C LEU A 52 6.18 13.75 11.07
N PHE A 53 5.18 12.98 10.61
CA PHE A 53 4.21 12.31 11.47
C PHE A 53 4.29 10.78 11.35
N ALA A 54 5.40 10.25 10.84
CA ALA A 54 5.58 8.82 10.67
C ALA A 54 5.48 8.06 12.02
N GLY A 55 4.62 7.04 12.06
CA GLY A 55 4.33 6.20 13.23
C GLY A 55 3.69 6.95 14.40
N LYS A 56 3.20 8.19 14.20
CA LYS A 56 2.59 8.98 15.27
C LYS A 56 1.09 8.74 15.35
N SER A 57 0.53 8.88 16.55
CA SER A 57 -0.92 8.98 16.74
C SER A 57 -1.36 10.42 16.48
N PHE A 58 -1.32 10.85 15.21
CA PHE A 58 -1.66 12.21 14.80
C PHE A 58 -2.97 12.24 14.01
N ASN A 59 -3.84 13.21 14.31
CA ASN A 59 -5.11 13.42 13.60
C ASN A 59 -5.64 14.85 13.82
N GLU A 60 -4.76 15.85 13.73
CA GLU A 60 -5.11 17.27 13.93
C GLU A 60 -5.06 18.03 12.60
N PRO A 61 -5.90 19.06 12.41
CA PRO A 61 -5.89 19.84 11.17
C PRO A 61 -4.57 20.60 11.01
N LEU A 62 -4.12 20.73 9.77
CA LEU A 62 -2.90 21.45 9.38
C LEU A 62 -3.29 22.58 8.42
N LYS A 63 -3.05 23.85 8.79
CA LYS A 63 -3.18 25.02 7.90
C LYS A 63 -1.82 25.57 7.53
N TRP A 64 -0.97 24.66 7.06
CA TRP A 64 0.43 24.93 6.79
C TRP A 64 0.61 25.53 5.40
N ASN A 65 1.58 26.43 5.26
CA ASN A 65 2.02 26.88 3.94
C ASN A 65 3.00 25.83 3.38
N THR A 66 2.56 25.08 2.38
CA THR A 66 3.36 24.05 1.71
C THR A 66 3.86 24.48 0.32
N SER A 67 3.72 25.75 -0.06
CA SER A 67 4.01 26.20 -1.44
C SER A 67 5.48 26.02 -1.86
N ASN A 68 6.41 25.89 -0.90
CA ASN A 68 7.83 25.66 -1.14
C ASN A 68 8.26 24.20 -0.93
N VAL A 69 7.33 23.32 -0.55
CA VAL A 69 7.62 21.91 -0.25
C VAL A 69 7.84 21.15 -1.55
N THR A 70 8.95 20.42 -1.61
CA THR A 70 9.33 19.57 -2.74
C THR A 70 9.26 18.09 -2.40
N ASN A 71 9.33 17.74 -1.11
CA ASN A 71 9.34 16.35 -0.65
C ASN A 71 8.29 16.15 0.47
N MET A 72 7.29 15.31 0.21
CA MET A 72 6.28 14.88 1.18
C MET A 72 6.33 13.36 1.45
N SER A 73 7.41 12.70 1.04
CA SER A 73 7.55 11.26 1.21
C SER A 73 7.41 10.84 2.68
N TYR A 74 6.71 9.74 2.94
CA TYR A 74 6.51 9.16 4.28
C TYR A 74 5.82 10.06 5.31
N MET A 75 5.29 11.24 4.92
CA MET A 75 4.84 12.28 5.86
C MET A 75 3.90 11.76 6.95
N PHE A 76 2.98 10.86 6.59
CA PHE A 76 2.04 10.21 7.50
C PHE A 76 2.19 8.68 7.53
N MET A 77 3.33 8.12 7.14
CA MET A 77 3.55 6.66 7.17
C MET A 77 3.19 6.07 8.54
N ASP A 78 2.41 4.99 8.59
CA ASP A 78 1.89 4.33 9.80
C ASP A 78 1.13 5.24 10.79
N CYS A 79 0.66 6.40 10.35
CA CYS A 79 -0.20 7.28 11.13
C CYS A 79 -1.64 6.75 11.11
N GLU A 80 -1.88 5.59 11.72
CA GLU A 80 -3.12 4.82 11.56
C GLU A 80 -4.41 5.62 11.84
N SER A 81 -4.36 6.59 12.75
CA SER A 81 -5.48 7.45 13.13
C SER A 81 -5.76 8.62 12.19
N PHE A 82 -4.84 8.94 11.28
CA PHE A 82 -4.93 10.13 10.45
C PHE A 82 -6.10 10.07 9.48
N ASN A 83 -6.95 11.09 9.50
CA ASN A 83 -8.09 11.24 8.60
C ASN A 83 -8.53 12.72 8.51
N GLN A 84 -7.58 13.65 8.46
CA GLN A 84 -7.86 15.08 8.30
C GLN A 84 -7.80 15.50 6.83
N SER A 85 -8.64 16.46 6.45
CA SER A 85 -8.54 17.11 5.14
C SER A 85 -7.20 17.84 5.02
N LEU A 86 -6.58 17.76 3.84
CA LEU A 86 -5.31 18.41 3.54
C LEU A 86 -5.53 19.48 2.47
N ASP A 87 -5.39 20.74 2.86
CA ASP A 87 -5.40 21.91 1.97
C ASP A 87 -3.95 22.34 1.70
N PHE A 88 -3.22 21.48 1.01
CA PHE A 88 -1.81 21.67 0.71
C PHE A 88 -1.62 22.11 -0.73
N ASN A 89 -0.80 23.14 -0.93
CA ASN A 89 -0.23 23.41 -2.24
C ASN A 89 0.89 22.38 -2.50
N THR A 90 0.67 21.49 -3.48
CA THR A 90 1.63 20.43 -3.86
C THR A 90 2.30 20.70 -5.21
N SER A 91 2.14 21.88 -5.81
CA SER A 91 2.60 22.16 -7.18
C SER A 91 4.11 22.02 -7.37
N ASN A 92 4.90 22.09 -6.29
CA ASN A 92 6.36 21.92 -6.31
C ASN A 92 6.81 20.53 -5.81
N VAL A 93 5.89 19.67 -5.38
CA VAL A 93 6.21 18.36 -4.81
C VAL A 93 6.61 17.41 -5.92
N THR A 94 7.78 16.79 -5.77
CA THR A 94 8.32 15.81 -6.72
C THR A 94 8.28 14.37 -6.20
N ASN A 95 8.12 14.19 -4.88
CA ASN A 95 8.12 12.89 -4.24
C ASN A 95 7.00 12.76 -3.19
N MET A 96 6.10 11.80 -3.41
CA MET A 96 4.97 11.43 -2.53
C MET A 96 5.04 9.96 -2.09
N GLU A 97 6.20 9.31 -2.22
CA GLU A 97 6.43 7.93 -1.82
C GLU A 97 5.96 7.67 -0.38
N SER A 98 5.16 6.62 -0.18
CA SER A 98 4.63 6.20 1.13
C SER A 98 3.96 7.32 1.95
N MET A 99 3.45 8.39 1.33
CA MET A 99 2.92 9.54 2.06
C MET A 99 1.81 9.16 3.07
N PHE A 100 0.93 8.24 2.70
CA PHE A 100 -0.16 7.71 3.53
C PHE A 100 -0.03 6.21 3.80
N ASP A 101 1.13 5.63 3.58
CA ASP A 101 1.40 4.23 3.88
C ASP A 101 0.94 3.90 5.32
N GLY A 102 0.17 2.83 5.52
CA GLY A 102 -0.33 2.42 6.84
C GLY A 102 -1.40 3.35 7.45
N CYS A 103 -1.85 4.41 6.78
CA CYS A 103 -2.95 5.28 7.26
C CYS A 103 -4.32 4.60 7.15
N ARG A 104 -4.56 3.57 7.96
CA ARG A 104 -5.73 2.68 7.87
C ARG A 104 -7.09 3.40 7.91
N ASN A 105 -7.17 4.55 8.57
CA ASN A 105 -8.40 5.33 8.67
C ASN A 105 -8.57 6.44 7.62
N PHE A 106 -7.55 6.71 6.82
CA PHE A 106 -7.56 7.81 5.86
C PHE A 106 -8.56 7.56 4.74
N ASN A 107 -9.47 8.51 4.53
CA ASN A 107 -10.44 8.49 3.44
C ASN A 107 -10.91 9.92 3.09
N GLN A 108 -9.99 10.87 3.04
CA GLN A 108 -10.27 12.26 2.69
C GLN A 108 -10.00 12.51 1.20
N PRO A 109 -10.78 13.39 0.55
CA PRO A 109 -10.47 13.81 -0.82
C PRO A 109 -9.10 14.48 -0.87
N LEU A 110 -8.40 14.30 -1.99
CA LEU A 110 -7.08 14.87 -2.23
C LEU A 110 -7.16 15.75 -3.48
N ASP A 111 -7.08 17.07 -3.26
CA ASP A 111 -7.00 18.08 -4.30
C ASP A 111 -5.54 18.52 -4.45
N PHE A 112 -4.72 17.59 -4.97
CA PHE A 112 -3.27 17.78 -5.11
C PHE A 112 -2.91 18.00 -6.57
N ASP A 113 -2.12 19.04 -6.83
CA ASP A 113 -1.37 19.16 -8.07
C ASP A 113 -0.19 18.16 -8.02
N THR A 114 -0.27 17.11 -8.83
CA THR A 114 0.76 16.06 -8.93
C THR A 114 1.59 16.16 -10.20
N SER A 115 1.45 17.24 -10.98
CA SER A 115 2.09 17.38 -12.29
C SER A 115 3.62 17.27 -12.25
N ASN A 116 4.25 17.59 -11.12
CA ASN A 116 5.71 17.46 -10.91
C ASN A 116 6.14 16.18 -10.17
N VAL A 117 5.19 15.33 -9.74
CA VAL A 117 5.48 14.12 -8.96
C VAL A 117 6.05 13.04 -9.87
N THR A 118 7.18 12.46 -9.44
CA THR A 118 7.87 11.39 -10.17
C THR A 118 7.81 10.03 -9.47
N ASN A 119 7.55 10.02 -8.16
CA ASN A 119 7.47 8.81 -7.34
C ASN A 119 6.20 8.82 -6.47
N MET A 120 5.34 7.81 -6.68
CA MET A 120 4.12 7.53 -5.92
C MET A 120 4.13 6.09 -5.35
N GLY A 121 5.31 5.46 -5.27
CA GLY A 121 5.48 4.13 -4.71
C GLY A 121 4.89 4.06 -3.29
N SER A 122 4.12 3.02 -3.02
CA SER A 122 3.47 2.76 -1.72
C SER A 122 2.60 3.91 -1.17
N MET A 123 2.24 4.92 -1.98
CA MET A 123 1.61 6.16 -1.48
C MET A 123 0.38 5.89 -0.60
N PHE A 124 -0.42 4.88 -0.93
CA PHE A 124 -1.61 4.45 -0.17
C PHE A 124 -1.48 3.01 0.34
N TYR A 125 -0.27 2.43 0.42
CA TYR A 125 -0.12 1.07 0.92
C TYR A 125 -0.84 0.89 2.27
N GLY A 126 -1.67 -0.14 2.40
CA GLY A 126 -2.40 -0.41 3.64
C GLY A 126 -3.45 0.65 4.05
N CYS A 127 -3.80 1.61 3.20
CA CYS A 127 -4.91 2.55 3.42
C CYS A 127 -6.28 1.86 3.29
N ARG A 128 -6.61 0.98 4.23
CA ARG A 128 -7.72 0.02 4.09
C ARG A 128 -9.10 0.66 3.87
N LYS A 129 -9.32 1.89 4.33
CA LYS A 129 -10.58 2.65 4.17
C LYS A 129 -10.59 3.59 2.97
N PHE A 130 -9.45 3.84 2.33
CA PHE A 130 -9.35 4.81 1.25
C PHE A 130 -10.16 4.36 0.03
N ASN A 131 -11.07 5.22 -0.43
CA ASN A 131 -11.90 5.00 -1.61
C ASN A 131 -12.36 6.34 -2.21
N GLN A 132 -11.46 7.32 -2.27
CA GLN A 132 -11.73 8.63 -2.86
C GLN A 132 -11.27 8.68 -4.31
N PRO A 133 -11.98 9.42 -5.19
CA PRO A 133 -11.52 9.63 -6.56
C PRO A 133 -10.15 10.32 -6.55
N LEU A 134 -9.33 10.01 -7.54
CA LEU A 134 -7.99 10.54 -7.72
C LEU A 134 -7.89 11.20 -9.09
N ASP A 135 -7.90 12.54 -9.09
CA ASP A 135 -7.69 13.36 -10.29
C ASP A 135 -6.22 13.83 -10.33
N PHE A 136 -5.31 12.85 -10.45
CA PHE A 136 -3.87 13.08 -10.41
C PHE A 136 -3.30 13.12 -11.83
N ASP A 137 -2.51 14.14 -12.12
CA ASP A 137 -1.60 14.12 -13.26
C ASP A 137 -0.43 13.19 -12.94
N THR A 138 -0.41 12.00 -13.55
CA THR A 138 0.65 11.00 -13.38
C THR A 138 1.63 10.98 -14.55
N SER A 139 1.58 11.96 -15.46
CA SER A 139 2.38 11.95 -16.69
C SER A 139 3.89 11.92 -16.45
N ASN A 140 4.37 12.41 -15.30
CA ASN A 140 5.78 12.36 -14.91
C ASN A 140 6.15 11.21 -13.95
N VAL A 141 5.16 10.40 -13.54
CA VAL A 141 5.39 9.33 -12.56
C VAL A 141 6.11 8.17 -13.22
N THR A 142 7.19 7.72 -12.58
CA THR A 142 8.00 6.58 -13.03
C THR A 142 7.84 5.35 -12.13
N ASN A 143 7.42 5.54 -10.87
CA ASN A 143 7.24 4.47 -9.89
C ASN A 143 5.85 4.51 -9.25
N MET A 144 5.09 3.41 -9.40
CA MET A 144 3.79 3.15 -8.79
C MET A 144 3.77 1.79 -8.04
N ALA A 145 4.95 1.23 -7.73
CA ALA A 145 5.05 -0.03 -7.00
C ALA A 145 4.26 0.06 -5.69
N PHE A 146 3.46 -0.97 -5.37
CA PHE A 146 2.68 -1.08 -4.15
C PHE A 146 1.69 0.07 -3.87
N MET A 147 1.44 0.98 -4.84
CA MET A 147 0.74 2.25 -4.59
C MET A 147 -0.60 2.08 -3.88
N PHE A 148 -1.36 1.04 -4.23
CA PHE A 148 -2.64 0.70 -3.59
C PHE A 148 -2.61 -0.64 -2.87
N ALA A 149 -1.47 -1.29 -2.68
CA ALA A 149 -1.48 -2.63 -2.09
C ALA A 149 -2.15 -2.60 -0.70
N ASP A 150 -2.95 -3.62 -0.41
CA ASP A 150 -3.82 -3.74 0.76
C ASP A 150 -4.86 -2.61 0.97
N CYS A 151 -5.14 -1.79 -0.05
CA CYS A 151 -6.30 -0.89 -0.09
C CYS A 151 -7.61 -1.65 -0.29
N VAL A 152 -8.05 -2.36 0.75
CA VAL A 152 -9.21 -3.28 0.69
C VAL A 152 -10.47 -2.61 0.17
N SER A 153 -10.72 -1.33 0.49
CA SER A 153 -11.95 -0.62 0.09
C SER A 153 -11.87 0.07 -1.27
N PHE A 154 -10.68 0.22 -1.84
CA PHE A 154 -10.48 1.04 -3.03
C PHE A 154 -11.15 0.41 -4.27
N ASN A 155 -11.98 1.19 -4.95
CA ASN A 155 -12.69 0.79 -6.15
C ASN A 155 -13.05 2.00 -7.04
N GLN A 156 -12.14 2.98 -7.12
CA GLN A 156 -12.33 4.17 -7.95
C GLN A 156 -11.70 3.98 -9.32
N SER A 157 -12.27 4.64 -10.33
CA SER A 157 -11.71 4.64 -11.68
C SER A 157 -10.37 5.38 -11.66
N LEU A 158 -9.43 4.91 -12.47
CA LEU A 158 -8.09 5.47 -12.57
C LEU A 158 -7.84 5.85 -14.03
N ASP A 159 -7.84 7.15 -14.30
CA ASP A 159 -7.49 7.74 -15.60
C ASP A 159 -6.03 8.23 -15.58
N PHE A 160 -5.12 7.33 -15.19
CA PHE A 160 -3.71 7.66 -15.03
C PHE A 160 -2.98 7.55 -16.36
N ASN A 161 -2.19 8.57 -16.69
CA ASN A 161 -1.18 8.46 -17.73
C ASN A 161 0.01 7.65 -17.18
N THR A 162 0.17 6.42 -17.66
CA THR A 162 1.25 5.52 -17.21
C THR A 162 2.37 5.35 -18.22
N SER A 163 2.43 6.17 -19.28
CA SER A 163 3.40 6.00 -20.36
C SER A 163 4.86 6.10 -19.89
N ASN A 164 5.14 6.79 -18.79
CA ASN A 164 6.47 6.92 -18.20
C ASN A 164 6.72 5.97 -17.02
N VAL A 165 5.74 5.14 -16.64
CA VAL A 165 5.87 4.24 -15.50
C VAL A 165 6.75 3.06 -15.85
N ILE A 166 7.72 2.79 -14.98
CA ILE A 166 8.71 1.72 -15.12
C ILE A 166 8.42 0.59 -14.12
N ASN A 167 7.84 0.90 -12.95
CA ASN A 167 7.56 -0.07 -11.90
C ASN A 167 6.10 0.00 -11.43
N MET A 168 5.38 -1.12 -11.56
CA MET A 168 4.02 -1.36 -11.07
C MET A 168 3.91 -2.64 -10.23
N GLU A 169 5.04 -3.12 -9.67
CA GLU A 169 5.09 -4.29 -8.79
C GLU A 169 4.02 -4.17 -7.70
N SER A 170 3.20 -5.21 -7.56
CA SER A 170 2.18 -5.33 -6.50
C SER A 170 1.22 -4.14 -6.37
N MET A 171 1.05 -3.30 -7.40
CA MET A 171 0.31 -2.03 -7.30
C MET A 171 -1.09 -2.19 -6.71
N PHE A 172 -1.78 -3.29 -7.00
CA PHE A 172 -3.11 -3.63 -6.48
C PHE A 172 -3.11 -4.95 -5.69
N ASP A 173 -1.97 -5.39 -5.15
CA ASP A 173 -1.93 -6.59 -4.32
C ASP A 173 -2.90 -6.43 -3.14
N GLY A 174 -3.74 -7.42 -2.85
CA GLY A 174 -4.70 -7.34 -1.74
C GLY A 174 -5.85 -6.31 -1.92
N CYS A 175 -5.98 -5.63 -3.06
CA CYS A 175 -7.09 -4.72 -3.38
C CYS A 175 -8.41 -5.49 -3.65
N ARG A 176 -8.97 -6.11 -2.61
CA ARG A 176 -10.08 -7.07 -2.76
C ARG A 176 -11.33 -6.49 -3.41
N ASN A 177 -11.61 -5.19 -3.22
CA ASN A 177 -12.80 -4.57 -3.80
C ASN A 177 -12.57 -3.95 -5.19
N PHE A 178 -11.33 -3.78 -5.63
CA PHE A 178 -11.03 -3.13 -6.88
C PHE A 178 -11.58 -3.93 -8.06
N ASN A 179 -12.36 -3.27 -8.90
CA ASN A 179 -13.04 -3.87 -10.04
C ASN A 179 -13.27 -2.88 -11.19
N GLN A 180 -12.43 -1.86 -11.30
CA GLN A 180 -12.54 -0.86 -12.35
C GLN A 180 -11.75 -1.28 -13.58
N PRO A 181 -12.19 -0.89 -14.79
CA PRO A 181 -11.36 -1.06 -15.97
C PRO A 181 -10.05 -0.27 -15.81
N LEU A 182 -8.98 -0.83 -16.35
CA LEU A 182 -7.66 -0.20 -16.45
C LEU A 182 -7.26 -0.17 -17.93
N ASP A 183 -6.83 1.01 -18.37
CA ASP A 183 -6.30 1.29 -19.71
C ASP A 183 -4.89 1.89 -19.60
N PHE A 184 -4.04 1.24 -18.81
CA PHE A 184 -2.67 1.68 -18.58
C PHE A 184 -1.79 1.37 -19.80
N ASP A 185 -1.01 2.34 -20.24
CA ASP A 185 0.14 2.11 -21.12
C ASP A 185 1.26 1.44 -20.31
N THR A 186 1.58 0.20 -20.67
CA THR A 186 2.63 -0.60 -20.01
C THR A 186 3.88 -0.77 -20.85
N SER A 187 4.06 0.02 -21.92
CA SER A 187 5.15 -0.14 -22.88
C SER A 187 6.54 0.07 -22.26
N ASN A 188 6.66 0.94 -21.26
CA ASN A 188 7.91 1.22 -20.54
C ASN A 188 8.04 0.46 -19.20
N VAL A 189 7.05 -0.34 -18.83
CA VAL A 189 7.02 -1.02 -17.53
C VAL A 189 7.98 -2.23 -17.56
N ILE A 190 8.96 -2.22 -16.66
CA ILE A 190 9.94 -3.29 -16.49
C ILE A 190 9.39 -4.39 -15.57
N THR A 191 8.64 -4.04 -14.52
CA THR A 191 8.08 -5.01 -13.58
C THR A 191 6.62 -4.71 -13.19
N MET A 192 5.81 -5.77 -13.20
CA MET A 192 4.40 -5.85 -12.78
C MET A 192 4.17 -7.10 -11.92
N GLU A 193 5.23 -7.63 -11.31
CA GLU A 193 5.11 -8.84 -10.49
C GLU A 193 4.06 -8.65 -9.40
N TYR A 194 3.20 -9.66 -9.21
CA TYR A 194 2.12 -9.66 -8.22
C TYR A 194 1.14 -8.47 -8.28
N MET A 195 1.11 -7.69 -9.37
CA MET A 195 0.31 -6.46 -9.49
C MET A 195 -1.15 -6.61 -9.05
N PHE A 196 -1.75 -7.78 -9.29
CA PHE A 196 -3.13 -8.09 -8.89
C PHE A 196 -3.23 -9.31 -7.98
N ASP A 197 -2.16 -9.69 -7.26
CA ASP A 197 -2.32 -10.77 -6.28
C ASP A 197 -3.35 -10.37 -5.21
N GLY A 198 -4.12 -11.32 -4.68
CA GLY A 198 -5.21 -11.00 -3.72
C GLY A 198 -6.33 -10.02 -4.19
N ALA A 199 -6.30 -9.49 -5.42
CA ALA A 199 -7.32 -8.59 -5.98
C ALA A 199 -8.57 -9.37 -6.46
N ASP A 200 -9.31 -9.91 -5.49
CA ASP A 200 -10.34 -10.93 -5.71
C ASP A 200 -11.44 -10.54 -6.71
N LYS A 201 -11.88 -9.27 -6.72
CA LYS A 201 -12.95 -8.81 -7.62
C LYS A 201 -12.45 -8.51 -9.03
N TYR A 202 -11.28 -7.90 -9.18
CA TYR A 202 -10.69 -7.62 -10.49
C TYR A 202 -10.51 -8.90 -11.33
N LYS A 203 -10.09 -9.99 -10.68
CA LYS A 203 -9.97 -11.32 -11.30
C LYS A 203 -11.30 -11.90 -11.80
N GLN A 204 -12.44 -11.49 -11.24
CA GLN A 204 -13.78 -11.96 -11.64
C GLN A 204 -14.30 -11.26 -12.90
N PHE A 205 -14.00 -9.96 -13.07
CA PHE A 205 -14.43 -9.17 -14.22
C PHE A 205 -13.59 -9.43 -15.48
N LYS A 206 -12.27 -9.58 -15.30
CA LYS A 206 -11.23 -10.00 -16.26
C LYS A 206 -11.38 -11.29 -17.07
N GLY A 207 -12.49 -12.05 -17.01
CA GLY A 207 -12.64 -13.39 -17.60
C GLY A 207 -11.68 -13.71 -18.76
N ARG A 208 -10.52 -14.32 -18.45
CA ARG A 208 -9.37 -14.65 -19.32
C ARG A 208 -8.81 -13.57 -20.29
N GLU A 209 -9.59 -12.74 -20.98
CA GLU A 209 -9.09 -11.87 -22.06
C GLU A 209 -8.30 -10.65 -21.58
N GLY A 210 -8.66 -10.06 -20.43
CA GLY A 210 -7.92 -8.91 -19.91
C GLY A 210 -6.60 -9.27 -19.22
N LEU A 211 -6.53 -10.48 -18.67
CA LEU A 211 -5.26 -11.06 -18.21
C LEU A 211 -4.39 -11.52 -19.38
N LEU A 212 -4.98 -11.91 -20.52
CA LEU A 212 -4.24 -12.26 -21.73
C LEU A 212 -3.48 -11.07 -22.32
N LYS A 213 -4.04 -9.85 -22.32
CA LYS A 213 -3.30 -8.67 -22.83
C LYS A 213 -2.06 -8.33 -22.00
N ILE A 214 -2.17 -8.42 -20.66
CA ILE A 214 -1.01 -8.26 -19.77
C ILE A 214 -0.05 -9.44 -19.96
N HIS A 215 -0.57 -10.65 -20.20
CA HIS A 215 0.27 -11.82 -20.45
C HIS A 215 1.03 -11.77 -21.79
N GLU A 216 0.39 -11.26 -22.85
CA GLU A 216 0.94 -11.14 -24.20
C GLU A 216 2.05 -10.08 -24.26
N SER A 217 1.97 -9.00 -23.47
CA SER A 217 3.10 -8.08 -23.26
C SER A 217 4.35 -8.76 -22.66
N PHE A 218 4.23 -9.89 -21.95
CA PHE A 218 5.38 -10.65 -21.45
C PHE A 218 6.03 -11.56 -22.50
N SER A 219 5.44 -11.74 -23.68
CA SER A 219 5.99 -12.62 -24.73
C SER A 219 6.96 -11.91 -25.68
N ASN A 220 7.05 -10.58 -25.62
CA ASN A 220 7.90 -9.76 -26.49
C ASN A 220 9.13 -9.16 -25.79
N VAL A 221 9.47 -9.62 -24.58
CA VAL A 221 10.79 -9.30 -23.99
C VAL A 221 11.83 -10.14 -24.76
N PRO A 222 12.76 -9.52 -25.51
CA PRO A 222 13.80 -10.26 -26.21
C PRO A 222 14.61 -11.06 -25.18
N ALA A 223 14.81 -12.36 -25.42
CA ALA A 223 15.53 -13.28 -24.54
C ALA A 223 17.03 -12.96 -24.39
N GLU A 224 17.49 -11.78 -24.78
CA GLU A 224 18.89 -11.38 -24.80
C GLU A 224 19.01 -9.89 -24.43
N GLN A 225 18.86 -9.58 -23.15
CA GLN A 225 19.54 -8.43 -22.54
C GLN A 225 20.25 -8.95 -21.28
N PRO A 226 21.55 -8.68 -21.09
CA PRO A 226 22.30 -9.17 -19.94
C PRO A 226 21.63 -8.76 -18.63
N LEU A 227 21.70 -9.64 -17.63
CA LEU A 227 21.29 -9.39 -16.24
C LEU A 227 22.20 -8.36 -15.53
N ASP A 228 22.46 -7.20 -16.15
CA ASP A 228 23.26 -6.11 -15.54
C ASP A 228 22.40 -4.94 -15.04
N HIS A 229 21.14 -4.85 -15.45
CA HIS A 229 20.24 -3.77 -15.05
C HIS A 229 19.52 -3.97 -13.70
N ILE A 230 19.70 -5.14 -13.06
CA ILE A 230 19.16 -5.43 -11.71
C ILE A 230 20.10 -4.88 -10.60
N SER A 231 21.30 -4.38 -10.94
CA SER A 231 22.27 -3.89 -9.94
C SER A 231 22.29 -2.37 -9.70
N ARG A 232 21.37 -1.58 -10.29
CA ARG A 232 21.41 -0.09 -10.19
C ARG A 232 20.31 0.57 -9.38
N TYR A 233 19.52 -0.16 -8.60
CA TYR A 233 18.50 0.44 -7.71
C TYR A 233 18.69 0.12 -6.22
N PHE A 234 19.94 -0.12 -5.81
CA PHE A 234 20.43 0.18 -4.46
C PHE A 234 21.41 1.37 -4.55
N ALA A 235 20.89 2.55 -4.90
CA ALA A 235 21.68 3.78 -4.93
C ALA A 235 21.03 4.85 -4.06
N ASP A 236 20.94 4.55 -2.77
CA ASP A 236 21.20 5.55 -1.74
C ASP A 236 21.97 4.86 -0.61
N GLU A 237 23.30 4.92 -0.69
CA GLU A 237 24.21 4.37 0.33
C GLU A 237 23.99 5.00 1.72
N ASN A 238 23.20 6.08 1.82
CA ASN A 238 22.82 6.69 3.11
C ASN A 238 21.55 6.10 3.74
N ALA A 239 20.78 5.27 3.02
CA ALA A 239 19.62 4.56 3.58
C ALA A 239 19.99 3.22 4.23
N ILE A 240 21.18 2.69 3.95
CA ILE A 240 21.65 1.40 4.51
C ILE A 240 22.32 1.58 5.88
N ILE A 241 22.76 2.79 6.24
CA ILE A 241 23.35 3.06 7.56
C ILE A 241 22.29 3.15 8.68
N GLY A 242 21.02 3.39 8.34
CA GLY A 242 19.92 3.50 9.32
C GLY A 242 19.32 2.17 9.80
N LEU A 243 19.60 1.04 9.15
CA LEU A 243 19.07 -0.28 9.50
C LEU A 243 20.06 -1.18 10.26
N ALA A 244 21.34 -0.78 10.33
CA ALA A 244 22.39 -1.53 11.03
C ALA A 244 22.51 -1.18 12.54
N GLU A 245 21.80 -0.15 13.04
CA GLU A 245 21.77 0.19 14.47
C GLU A 245 20.64 -0.51 15.26
N TYR A 246 19.77 -1.29 14.61
CA TYR A 246 18.62 -1.91 15.28
C TYR A 246 18.70 -3.45 15.41
N LEU A 247 19.66 -4.11 14.76
CA LEU A 247 19.77 -5.58 14.81
C LEU A 247 21.23 -5.97 15.08
N GLY A 248 21.46 -6.53 16.27
CA GLY A 248 22.75 -7.06 16.70
C GLY A 248 23.30 -8.16 15.79
N PRO A 249 24.60 -8.49 15.91
CA PRO A 249 25.36 -9.08 14.83
C PRO A 249 25.31 -10.61 14.89
N GLU A 250 24.39 -11.26 14.19
CA GLU A 250 24.66 -12.58 13.60
C GLU A 250 23.91 -12.73 12.27
N GLU A 251 24.68 -13.16 11.27
CA GLU A 251 24.33 -13.43 9.86
C GLU A 251 24.41 -12.25 8.86
N ASN A 252 25.65 -12.07 8.38
CA ASN A 252 26.09 -11.19 7.30
C ASN A 252 25.60 -11.69 5.91
N PRO A 253 24.84 -10.89 5.13
CA PRO A 253 24.35 -11.28 3.81
C PRO A 253 25.39 -10.96 2.72
N THR A 254 26.45 -11.77 2.62
CA THR A 254 27.38 -11.69 1.46
C THR A 254 27.59 -13.00 0.71
N ASN A 255 26.84 -14.07 1.02
CA ASN A 255 26.94 -15.32 0.28
C ASN A 255 25.57 -15.74 -0.24
N LEU A 256 25.21 -15.32 -1.45
CA LEU A 256 24.28 -16.01 -2.36
C LEU A 256 24.27 -15.34 -3.76
N VAL A 257 25.46 -15.11 -4.33
CA VAL A 257 25.61 -14.82 -5.76
C VAL A 257 26.70 -15.73 -6.31
N THR A 258 26.47 -17.04 -6.33
CA THR A 258 27.19 -18.01 -7.17
C THR A 258 26.54 -19.40 -7.04
N ARG A 259 25.40 -19.60 -7.70
CA ARG A 259 25.02 -20.89 -8.29
C ARG A 259 23.81 -20.72 -9.19
N GLY A 260 24.09 -20.40 -10.45
CA GLY A 260 23.15 -20.56 -11.54
C GLY A 260 22.94 -22.05 -11.82
N GLU A 261 21.98 -22.66 -11.12
CA GLU A 261 21.45 -23.97 -11.49
C GLU A 261 19.93 -23.86 -11.68
N LYS A 262 19.50 -24.16 -12.92
CA LYS A 262 18.10 -24.35 -13.30
C LYS A 262 17.48 -25.43 -12.40
N VAL A 263 16.67 -25.04 -11.42
CA VAL A 263 15.76 -25.98 -10.76
C VAL A 263 14.43 -25.94 -11.49
N GLY A 264 14.25 -26.89 -12.42
CA GLY A 264 12.96 -27.15 -13.05
C GLY A 264 11.97 -27.66 -12.00
N PHE A 265 11.02 -26.82 -11.59
CA PHE A 265 9.88 -27.28 -10.80
C PHE A 265 8.89 -28.02 -11.70
N THR A 266 8.98 -29.35 -11.67
CA THR A 266 7.92 -30.22 -12.17
C THR A 266 6.70 -30.09 -11.27
N PHE A 267 5.59 -29.57 -11.81
CA PHE A 267 4.29 -29.59 -11.15
C PHE A 267 3.85 -31.04 -10.87
N LYS A 268 4.01 -31.53 -9.64
CA LYS A 268 3.25 -32.69 -9.18
C LYS A 268 1.78 -32.28 -9.07
N ARG A 269 0.98 -32.68 -10.06
CA ARG A 269 -0.49 -32.69 -9.99
C ARG A 269 -0.92 -33.25 -8.64
N GLY A 270 -1.43 -32.38 -7.76
CA GLY A 270 -2.07 -32.78 -6.53
C GLY A 270 -3.21 -33.75 -6.84
N LYS A 271 -3.10 -34.99 -6.35
CA LYS A 271 -4.15 -36.00 -6.44
C LYS A 271 -5.45 -35.40 -5.90
N LYS A 272 -6.49 -35.35 -6.74
CA LYS A 272 -7.88 -35.14 -6.32
C LYS A 272 -8.15 -36.02 -5.10
N ARG A 273 -8.34 -35.41 -3.92
CA ARG A 273 -8.90 -36.08 -2.75
C ARG A 273 -10.31 -36.53 -3.13
N LYS A 274 -10.48 -37.81 -3.47
CA LYS A 274 -11.80 -38.43 -3.58
C LYS A 274 -12.47 -38.33 -2.22
N ALA A 275 -13.61 -37.63 -2.18
CA ALA A 275 -14.51 -37.63 -1.04
C ALA A 275 -14.87 -39.08 -0.70
N ARG A 276 -14.39 -39.55 0.46
CA ARG A 276 -14.70 -40.87 1.01
C ARG A 276 -16.14 -40.82 1.51
N LYS A 277 -17.09 -41.33 0.71
CA LYS A 277 -18.45 -41.64 1.18
C LYS A 277 -18.34 -42.61 2.35
N THR A 278 -18.58 -42.12 3.57
CA THR A 278 -18.76 -42.95 4.75
C THR A 278 -20.09 -43.69 4.62
N ARG A 279 -19.99 -44.97 4.29
CA ARG A 279 -21.11 -45.93 4.26
C ARG A 279 -21.51 -46.22 5.71
N LYS A 280 -22.43 -45.42 6.27
CA LYS A 280 -23.10 -45.78 7.55
C LYS A 280 -23.94 -47.03 7.32
N THR A 281 -23.53 -48.11 7.96
CA THR A 281 -24.23 -49.39 8.05
C THR A 281 -25.54 -49.22 8.82
N LYS A 282 -26.68 -49.49 8.18
CA LYS A 282 -27.96 -49.74 8.85
C LYS A 282 -27.85 -51.06 9.59
N LYS A 283 -27.51 -51.03 10.90
CA LYS A 283 -27.75 -52.15 11.81
C LYS A 283 -29.25 -52.18 12.15
N THR A 284 -29.96 -53.12 11.54
CA THR A 284 -31.32 -53.52 11.89
C THR A 284 -31.32 -54.14 13.29
N ARG A 285 -31.93 -53.45 14.26
CA ARG A 285 -32.20 -54.02 15.59
C ARG A 285 -33.53 -54.76 15.51
N LYS A 286 -33.46 -56.09 15.45
CA LYS A 286 -34.59 -57.00 15.69
C LYS A 286 -35.09 -56.79 17.13
N THR A 287 -36.31 -56.30 17.30
CA THR A 287 -37.06 -56.47 18.55
C THR A 287 -38.19 -57.48 18.34
N ARG A 288 -38.19 -58.39 19.31
CA ARG A 288 -38.99 -59.59 19.57
C ARG A 288 -40.50 -59.45 19.28
N LYS A 289 -41.04 -60.49 18.64
CA LYS A 289 -42.46 -60.87 18.61
C LYS A 289 -43.05 -60.91 20.03
N THR A 290 -44.22 -60.29 20.22
CA THR A 290 -45.26 -60.82 21.11
C THR A 290 -46.56 -60.94 20.33
N ARG A 291 -47.14 -62.13 20.49
CA ARG A 291 -48.31 -62.68 19.81
C ARG A 291 -49.52 -62.36 20.67
N LYS A 292 -50.50 -61.61 20.20
CA LYS A 292 -51.88 -61.69 20.71
C LYS A 292 -52.89 -61.58 19.56
N THR A 293 -53.65 -62.66 19.45
CA THR A 293 -54.76 -62.96 18.56
C THR A 293 -56.05 -62.28 18.98
N ARG A 294 -56.86 -61.86 17.99
CA ARG A 294 -58.34 -61.95 17.85
C ARG A 294 -58.84 -60.67 17.15
N LYS A 295 -59.28 -60.78 15.89
CA LYS A 295 -60.64 -61.14 15.41
C LYS A 295 -61.64 -59.99 15.60
N THR A 296 -62.35 -59.73 14.49
CA THR A 296 -63.71 -59.14 14.36
C THR A 296 -63.83 -57.64 14.69
N ARG A 297 -64.61 -56.80 14.00
CA ARG A 297 -65.47 -56.88 12.80
C ARG A 297 -65.91 -55.42 12.54
N ARG A 298 -66.07 -55.04 11.27
CA ARG A 298 -67.10 -54.15 10.70
C ARG A 298 -67.61 -52.91 11.47
N LYS A 299 -67.61 -51.83 10.68
CA LYS A 299 -68.69 -50.87 10.36
C LYS A 299 -68.72 -49.55 11.14
N THR A 300 -68.90 -48.51 10.29
CA THR A 300 -69.24 -47.09 10.49
C THR A 300 -68.19 -46.25 11.18
#